data_AF-A0A0B1S688-F1
#
_entry.id   AF-A0A0B1S688-F1
#
_cell.length_a   1.000
_cell.length_b   1.000
_cell.length_c   1.000
_cell.angle_alpha   90.00
_cell.angle_beta   90.00
_cell.angle_gamma   90.00
#
_symmetry.space_group_name_H-M   'P 1'
#
loop_
_entity.id
_entity.type
_entity.pdbx_description
1 polymer ?
#
loop_
_entity_poly.entity_id
_entity_poly.type
_entity_poly.pdbx_seq_one_letter_code
_entity_poly.pdbx_strand_id
1 'polypeptide(L)'
;MFIVNAPPFMSLLWKAVSPLIPERTRSKVKICTTNSDWKSVIQKHAKPENIPAHWGGELVDANGDGMCRDRLNIPFDPIPKHLYWTPDERAPSLEDLNCAVIPAGKAKVVTYVVNSQEPTYIVVNR
;
A
#
# COMPACT_ATOMS: atom_id res chain seq x y z
N MET A 1 -15.62 -4.89 6.86
CA MET A 1 -14.69 -4.58 5.74
C MET A 1 -14.68 -5.79 4.83
N PHE A 2 -14.87 -5.60 3.53
CA PHE A 2 -14.86 -6.67 2.54
C PHE A 2 -13.64 -6.51 1.63
N ILE A 3 -12.86 -7.57 1.47
CA ILE A 3 -11.76 -7.64 0.52
C ILE A 3 -12.22 -8.58 -0.58
N VAL A 4 -12.39 -8.07 -1.79
CA VAL A 4 -13.05 -8.76 -2.89
C VAL A 4 -12.05 -9.03 -4.00
N ASN A 5 -12.28 -10.08 -4.79
CA ASN A 5 -11.33 -10.52 -5.81
C ASN A 5 -9.90 -10.69 -5.25
N ALA A 6 -9.79 -11.23 -4.03
CA ALA A 6 -8.51 -11.35 -3.35
C ALA A 6 -7.62 -12.41 -4.03
N PRO A 7 -6.37 -12.08 -4.40
CA PRO A 7 -5.44 -13.02 -5.00
C PRO A 7 -4.95 -14.05 -3.98
N PRO A 8 -4.37 -15.19 -4.41
CA PRO A 8 -3.96 -16.28 -3.51
C PRO A 8 -2.97 -15.87 -2.41
N PHE A 9 -2.10 -14.90 -2.67
CA PHE A 9 -1.12 -14.40 -1.69
C PHE A 9 -1.74 -13.53 -0.58
N MET A 10 -3.01 -13.13 -0.70
CA MET A 10 -3.68 -12.26 0.27
C MET A 10 -3.72 -12.86 1.68
N SER A 11 -3.82 -14.19 1.77
CA SER A 11 -3.78 -14.91 3.05
C SER A 11 -2.46 -14.72 3.80
N LEU A 12 -1.34 -14.61 3.06
CA LEU A 12 -0.03 -14.36 3.65
C LEU A 12 0.08 -12.91 4.13
N LEU A 13 -0.34 -11.95 3.30
CA LEU A 13 -0.38 -10.53 3.68
C LEU A 13 -1.26 -10.30 4.91
N TRP A 14 -2.42 -10.96 4.99
CA TRP A 14 -3.30 -10.85 6.14
C TRP A 14 -2.63 -11.35 7.43
N LYS A 15 -1.85 -12.43 7.37
CA LYS A 15 -1.08 -12.90 8.55
C LYS A 15 -0.04 -11.87 9.01
N ALA A 16 0.59 -11.14 8.09
CA ALA A 16 1.55 -10.09 8.41
C ALA A 16 0.89 -8.82 8.97
N VAL A 17 -0.25 -8.40 8.41
CA VAL A 17 -0.93 -7.15 8.78
C VAL A 17 -1.89 -7.31 9.96
N SER A 18 -2.52 -8.47 10.11
CA SER A 18 -3.54 -8.70 11.14
C SER A 18 -3.09 -8.38 12.57
N PRO A 19 -1.84 -8.60 13.01
CA PRO A 19 -1.37 -8.23 14.35
C PRO A 19 -1.43 -6.73 14.62
N LEU A 20 -1.32 -5.90 13.58
CA LEU A 20 -1.39 -4.43 13.68
C LEU A 20 -2.84 -3.92 13.83
N ILE A 21 -3.83 -4.80 13.61
CA ILE A 21 -5.26 -4.46 13.64
C ILE A 21 -5.90 -4.98 14.93
N PRO A 22 -6.68 -4.14 15.66
CA PRO A 22 -7.43 -4.56 16.84
C PRO A 22 -8.40 -5.72 16.55
N GLU A 23 -8.58 -6.60 17.53
CA GLU A 23 -9.40 -7.82 17.40
C GLU A 23 -10.84 -7.53 16.96
N ARG A 24 -11.46 -6.46 17.49
CA ARG A 24 -12.80 -6.01 17.10
C ARG A 24 -12.93 -5.69 15.62
N THR A 25 -11.86 -5.23 14.99
CA THR A 25 -11.82 -4.93 13.55
C THR A 25 -11.49 -6.19 12.76
N ARG A 26 -10.55 -7.01 13.27
CA ARG A 26 -10.14 -8.29 12.65
C ARG A 26 -11.32 -9.25 12.44
N SER A 27 -12.22 -9.37 13.42
CA SER A 27 -13.40 -10.24 13.33
C SER A 27 -14.45 -9.79 12.31
N LYS A 28 -14.39 -8.53 11.86
CA LYS A 28 -15.32 -7.95 10.86
C LYS A 28 -14.76 -7.94 9.44
N VAL A 29 -13.54 -8.44 9.24
CA VAL A 29 -12.92 -8.53 7.93
C VAL A 29 -13.34 -9.83 7.25
N LYS A 30 -13.92 -9.70 6.05
CA LYS A 30 -14.25 -10.85 5.20
C LYS A 30 -13.38 -10.78 3.94
N ILE A 31 -12.58 -11.81 3.73
CA ILE A 31 -11.70 -11.95 2.56
C ILE A 31 -12.38 -12.91 1.60
N CYS A 32 -12.77 -12.41 0.44
CA CYS A 32 -13.43 -13.16 -0.61
C CYS A 32 -12.45 -13.34 -1.79
N THR A 33 -12.12 -14.59 -2.11
CA THR A 33 -11.21 -14.94 -3.20
C THR A 33 -11.88 -14.76 -4.56
N THR A 34 -11.09 -14.71 -5.63
CA THR A 34 -11.58 -14.57 -7.02
C THR A 34 -12.61 -15.63 -7.40
N ASN A 35 -12.49 -16.86 -6.89
CA ASN A 35 -13.40 -17.98 -7.18
C ASN A 35 -14.62 -18.05 -6.26
N SER A 36 -14.73 -17.13 -5.29
CA SER A 36 -15.87 -17.09 -4.37
C SER A 36 -16.99 -16.23 -4.94
N ASP A 37 -18.23 -16.50 -4.53
CA ASP A 37 -19.39 -15.67 -4.90
C ASP A 37 -19.45 -14.37 -4.09
N TRP A 38 -18.42 -13.54 -4.28
CA TRP A 38 -18.22 -12.30 -3.54
C TRP A 38 -19.27 -11.25 -3.91
N LYS A 39 -19.78 -11.28 -5.14
CA LYS A 39 -20.82 -10.36 -5.62
C LYS A 39 -22.11 -10.51 -4.81
N SER A 40 -22.60 -11.75 -4.66
CA SER A 40 -23.78 -12.03 -3.84
C SER A 40 -23.58 -11.66 -2.37
N VAL A 41 -22.37 -11.81 -1.84
CA VAL A 41 -22.04 -11.42 -0.45
C VAL A 41 -22.14 -9.90 -0.26
N ILE A 42 -21.67 -9.10 -1.21
CA ILE A 42 -21.78 -7.64 -1.14
C ILE A 42 -23.24 -7.21 -1.27
N GLN A 43 -23.98 -7.79 -2.23
CA GLN A 43 -25.39 -7.44 -2.47
C GLN A 43 -26.31 -7.73 -1.26
N LYS A 44 -25.92 -8.64 -0.36
CA LYS A 44 -26.62 -8.84 0.93
C LYS A 44 -26.49 -7.68 1.91
N HIS A 45 -25.47 -6.84 1.75
CA HIS A 45 -25.15 -5.74 2.67
C HIS A 45 -25.37 -4.37 2.05
N ALA A 46 -25.40 -4.27 0.73
CA ALA A 46 -25.62 -3.03 -0.01
C ALA A 46 -26.51 -3.29 -1.22
N LYS A 47 -27.41 -2.35 -1.53
CA LYS A 47 -28.29 -2.47 -2.69
C LYS A 47 -27.49 -2.36 -4.01
N PRO A 48 -27.85 -3.11 -5.07
CA PRO A 48 -27.18 -3.07 -6.37
C PRO A 48 -27.06 -1.67 -6.97
N GLU A 49 -28.10 -0.84 -6.82
CA GLU A 49 -28.16 0.56 -7.25
C GLU A 49 -27.08 1.47 -6.65
N ASN A 50 -26.47 1.07 -5.53
CA ASN A 50 -25.43 1.83 -4.83
C ASN A 50 -24.02 1.26 -5.03
N ILE A 51 -23.88 0.17 -5.78
CA ILE A 51 -22.60 -0.51 -6.03
C ILE A 51 -22.24 -0.28 -7.49
N PRO A 52 -21.00 0.15 -7.82
CA PRO A 52 -20.61 0.33 -9.21
C PRO A 52 -20.70 -0.97 -10.01
N ALA A 53 -21.13 -0.88 -11.26
CA ALA A 53 -21.35 -2.02 -12.14
C ALA A 53 -20.12 -2.94 -12.25
N HIS A 54 -18.92 -2.36 -12.27
CA HIS A 54 -17.65 -3.10 -12.27
C HIS A 54 -17.50 -4.06 -11.07
N TRP A 55 -18.05 -3.70 -9.90
CA TRP A 55 -18.04 -4.55 -8.71
C TRP A 55 -19.35 -5.33 -8.49
N GLY A 56 -20.15 -5.53 -9.54
CA GLY A 56 -21.34 -6.37 -9.49
C GLY A 56 -22.60 -5.68 -8.97
N GLY A 57 -22.68 -4.36 -9.05
CA GLY A 57 -23.94 -3.63 -8.90
C GLY A 57 -24.47 -3.10 -10.23
N GLU A 58 -25.20 -2.00 -10.16
CA GLU A 58 -25.87 -1.34 -11.30
C GLU A 58 -25.49 0.14 -11.42
N LEU A 59 -24.73 0.68 -10.46
CA LEU A 59 -24.35 2.09 -10.46
C LEU A 59 -23.34 2.37 -11.60
N VAL A 60 -23.65 3.37 -12.40
CA VAL A 60 -22.79 3.94 -13.45
C VAL A 60 -22.66 5.44 -13.21
N ASP A 61 -21.55 6.04 -13.64
CA ASP A 61 -21.43 7.49 -13.59
C ASP A 61 -22.31 8.20 -14.62
N ALA A 62 -22.27 9.54 -14.60
CA ALA A 62 -22.98 10.38 -15.56
C ALA A 62 -22.54 10.17 -17.03
N ASN A 63 -21.36 9.59 -17.26
CA ASN A 63 -20.80 9.30 -18.58
C ASN A 63 -21.02 7.83 -19.01
N GLY A 64 -21.64 7.00 -18.17
CA GLY A 64 -21.83 5.57 -18.40
C GLY A 64 -20.64 4.67 -17.99
N ASP A 65 -19.63 5.17 -17.26
CA ASP A 65 -18.54 4.37 -16.70
C ASP A 65 -19.03 3.53 -15.51
N GLY A 66 -19.01 2.21 -15.67
CA GLY A 66 -19.35 1.24 -14.63
C GLY A 66 -18.38 1.19 -13.45
N MET A 67 -17.23 1.88 -13.54
CA MET A 67 -16.30 2.05 -12.42
C MET A 67 -16.59 3.28 -11.55
N CYS A 68 -17.51 4.15 -11.96
CA CYS A 68 -17.84 5.38 -11.22
C CYS A 68 -16.62 6.26 -10.89
N ARG A 69 -15.78 6.53 -11.91
CA ARG A 69 -14.53 7.29 -11.74
C ARG A 69 -14.73 8.77 -11.42
N ASP A 70 -15.95 9.28 -11.60
CA ASP A 70 -16.37 10.60 -11.11
C ASP A 70 -16.30 10.73 -9.58
N ARG A 71 -16.48 9.61 -8.86
CA ARG A 71 -16.50 9.54 -7.39
C ARG A 71 -15.34 8.73 -6.82
N LEU A 72 -14.79 7.79 -7.59
CA LEU A 72 -13.75 6.88 -7.16
C LEU A 72 -12.45 7.15 -7.92
N ASN A 73 -11.40 7.50 -7.19
CA ASN A 73 -10.06 7.58 -7.76
C ASN A 73 -9.48 6.16 -7.89
N ILE A 74 -9.41 5.67 -9.13
CA ILE A 74 -8.89 4.34 -9.45
C ILE A 74 -7.71 4.54 -10.41
N PRO A 75 -6.49 4.75 -9.88
CA PRO A 75 -5.31 4.92 -10.72
C PRO A 75 -4.94 3.59 -11.39
N PHE A 76 -4.94 3.57 -12.72
CA PHE A 76 -4.39 2.46 -13.51
C PHE A 76 -3.00 2.78 -14.05
N ASP A 77 -2.68 4.08 -14.16
CA ASP A 77 -1.44 4.55 -14.73
C ASP A 77 -0.29 4.52 -13.70
N PRO A 78 0.94 4.22 -14.15
CA PRO A 78 2.10 4.37 -13.30
C PRO A 78 2.24 5.84 -12.85
N ILE A 79 2.72 6.03 -11.63
CA ILE A 79 3.02 7.37 -11.11
C ILE A 79 3.98 8.05 -12.08
N PRO A 80 3.65 9.25 -12.61
CA PRO A 80 4.52 9.97 -13.51
C PRO A 80 5.92 10.19 -12.92
N LYS A 81 6.98 9.91 -13.69
CA LYS A 81 8.37 9.99 -13.22
C LYS A 81 8.78 11.36 -12.69
N HIS A 82 8.16 12.43 -13.17
CA HIS A 82 8.44 13.79 -12.68
C HIS A 82 7.93 14.03 -11.24
N LEU A 83 7.03 13.18 -10.73
CA LEU A 83 6.60 13.17 -9.33
C LEU A 83 7.51 12.33 -8.44
N TYR A 84 8.49 11.63 -9.02
CA TYR A 84 9.43 10.86 -8.21
C TYR A 84 10.30 11.84 -7.44
N TRP A 85 10.55 11.49 -6.18
CA TRP A 85 11.52 12.23 -5.40
C TRP A 85 12.88 12.19 -6.13
N THR A 86 13.48 13.37 -6.32
CA THR A 86 14.82 13.51 -6.87
C THR A 86 15.76 13.94 -5.75
N PRO A 87 16.96 13.33 -5.66
CA PRO A 87 17.96 13.76 -4.70
C PRO A 87 18.29 15.24 -4.92
N ASP A 88 18.27 16.04 -3.86
CA ASP A 88 18.74 17.43 -3.88
C ASP A 88 20.28 17.47 -3.72
N GLU A 89 20.90 18.64 -3.85
CA GLU A 89 22.37 18.80 -3.63
C GLU A 89 22.82 18.38 -2.23
N ARG A 90 21.88 18.21 -1.28
CA ARG A 90 22.15 17.75 0.09
C ARG A 90 22.12 16.23 0.20
N ALA A 91 21.57 15.53 -0.80
CA ALA A 91 21.58 14.09 -0.84
C ALA A 91 22.95 13.60 -1.31
N PRO A 92 23.61 12.69 -0.56
CA PRO A 92 24.90 12.15 -0.95
C PRO A 92 24.79 11.39 -2.28
N SER A 93 25.83 11.47 -3.12
CA SER A 93 25.89 10.67 -4.34
C SER A 93 25.98 9.17 -3.99
N LEU A 94 25.64 8.29 -4.93
CA LEU A 94 25.76 6.84 -4.70
C LEU A 94 27.20 6.41 -4.39
N GLU A 95 28.20 7.17 -4.85
CA GLU A 95 29.63 6.92 -4.60
C GLU A 95 30.04 7.30 -3.18
N ASP A 96 29.34 8.25 -2.56
CA ASP A 96 29.57 8.69 -1.18
C ASP A 96 28.87 7.79 -0.13
N LEU A 97 28.03 6.85 -0.58
CA LEU A 97 27.26 5.98 0.29
C LEU A 97 28.04 4.72 0.69
N ASN A 98 28.19 4.53 1.99
CA ASN A 98 28.71 3.27 2.55
C ASN A 98 27.59 2.24 2.68
N CYS A 99 27.53 1.29 1.74
CA CYS A 99 26.58 0.18 1.79
C CYS A 99 26.98 -0.86 2.86
N ALA A 100 26.00 -1.29 3.68
CA ALA A 100 26.19 -2.34 4.66
C ALA A 100 25.03 -3.35 4.62
N VAL A 101 25.35 -4.64 4.51
CA VAL A 101 24.37 -5.73 4.60
C VAL A 101 24.38 -6.27 6.03
N ILE A 102 23.25 -6.18 6.73
CA ILE A 102 23.09 -6.70 8.10
C ILE A 102 22.15 -7.92 8.06
N PRO A 103 22.66 -9.15 8.27
CA PRO A 103 21.84 -10.34 8.34
C PRO A 103 20.85 -10.32 9.51
N ALA A 104 19.78 -11.11 9.42
CA ALA A 104 18.78 -11.23 10.47
C ALA A 104 19.43 -11.57 11.83
N GLY A 105 19.10 -10.79 12.87
CA GLY A 105 19.63 -10.97 14.22
C GLY A 105 21.08 -10.51 14.43
N LYS A 106 21.68 -9.81 13.46
CA LYS A 106 23.03 -9.22 13.58
C LYS A 106 22.95 -7.70 13.72
N ALA A 107 24.06 -7.09 14.15
CA ALA A 107 24.24 -5.64 14.23
C ALA A 107 25.59 -5.26 13.63
N LYS A 108 25.67 -4.06 13.03
CA LYS A 108 26.92 -3.45 12.56
C LYS A 108 27.04 -2.10 13.25
N VAL A 109 28.14 -1.90 13.98
CA VAL A 109 28.48 -0.62 14.60
C VAL A 109 29.37 0.15 13.62
N VAL A 110 28.98 1.39 13.32
CA VAL A 110 29.79 2.29 12.50
C VAL A 110 30.18 3.48 13.36
N THR A 111 31.48 3.69 13.52
CA THR A 111 32.04 4.77 14.35
C THR A 111 32.58 5.85 13.43
N TYR A 112 32.10 7.08 13.62
CA TYR A 112 32.59 8.25 12.90
C TYR A 112 33.26 9.20 13.89
N VAL A 113 34.42 9.74 13.51
CA VAL A 113 35.10 10.81 14.26
C VAL A 113 34.83 12.11 13.52
N VAL A 114 34.07 13.01 14.13
CA VAL A 114 33.74 14.31 13.56
C VAL A 114 34.77 15.33 14.03
N ASN A 115 35.60 15.81 13.11
CA ASN A 115 36.65 16.80 13.40
C ASN A 115 36.22 18.25 13.07
N SER A 116 34.93 18.49 12.79
CA SER A 116 34.40 19.81 12.41
C SER A 116 33.70 20.50 13.59
N GLN A 117 33.80 21.84 13.65
CA GLN A 117 33.02 22.68 14.57
C GLN A 117 31.60 22.99 14.04
N GLU A 118 31.30 22.61 12.80
CA GLU A 118 29.97 22.79 12.20
C GLU A 118 29.03 21.62 12.54
N PRO A 119 27.71 21.88 12.66
CA PRO A 119 26.73 20.84 12.95
C PRO A 119 26.72 19.78 11.84
N THR A 120 27.08 18.55 12.20
CA THR A 120 27.11 17.39 11.31
C THR A 120 25.82 16.58 11.48
N TYR A 121 25.12 16.31 10.37
CA TYR A 121 23.87 15.56 10.37
C TYR A 121 24.11 14.13 9.86
N ILE A 122 23.60 13.13 10.57
CA ILE A 122 23.59 11.74 10.11
C ILE A 122 22.20 11.44 9.56
N VAL A 123 22.12 11.13 8.28
CA VAL A 123 20.88 10.69 7.63
C VAL A 123 20.93 9.18 7.45
N VAL A 124 20.03 8.48 8.13
CA VAL A 124 19.86 7.02 7.99
C VAL A 124 18.58 6.77 7.20
N ASN A 125 18.72 6.37 5.94
CA ASN A 125 17.59 5.93 5.12
C ASN A 125 17.40 4.42 5.35
N ARG A 126 16.21 3.99 5.78
CA ARG A 126 15.86 2.58 6.04
C ARG A 126 15.10 1.96 4.88
#